data_AF-A0A950KW00-F1
#
_entry.id   AF-A0A950KW00-F1
#
_cell.length_a   1.000
_cell.length_b   1.000
_cell.length_c   1.000
_cell.angle_alpha   90.00
_cell.angle_beta   90.00
_cell.angle_gamma   90.00
#
_symmetry.space_group_name_H-M   'P 1'
#
loop_
_entity.id
_entity.type
_entity.pdbx_description
1 polymer ?
#
loop_
_entity_poly.entity_id
_entity_poly.type
_entity_poly.pdbx_seq_one_letter_code
_entity_poly.pdbx_strand_id
1 'polypeptide(L)'
;MIECDGGGGGSGRPGPISLNLTSAQLQSKFKHASDFGINGNYSLENAARFAKALNDFVHSSDVIVLQGMFRGQPAIFYLDPKTRLNVIADRAGRFVTGFRLSTQQLDYVLKKASLGGGD
;
A
#
# COMPACT_ATOMS: atom_id res chain seq x y z
N MET A 1 21.50 21.65 7.37
CA MET A 1 21.65 20.19 7.54
C MET A 1 20.59 19.81 8.56
N ILE A 2 19.39 19.42 8.12
CA ILE A 2 18.28 19.21 9.05
C ILE A 2 18.33 17.75 9.48
N GLU A 3 18.65 17.58 10.75
CA GLU A 3 18.57 16.34 11.49
C GLU A 3 17.09 16.01 11.70
N CYS A 4 16.67 14.81 11.29
CA CYS A 4 15.38 14.25 11.70
C CYS A 4 15.66 13.31 12.87
N ASP A 5 15.41 13.85 14.06
CA ASP A 5 15.41 13.23 15.37
C ASP A 5 14.53 11.96 15.41
N GLY A 6 15.01 10.97 16.17
CA GLY A 6 14.35 9.70 16.40
C GLY A 6 13.75 9.62 17.80
N GLY A 7 12.57 9.00 17.89
CA GLY A 7 11.93 8.50 19.12
C GLY A 7 10.49 8.11 18.80
N GLY A 8 9.89 7.02 19.28
CA GLY A 8 10.23 5.96 20.23
C GLY A 8 8.89 5.31 20.64
N GLY A 9 8.88 4.03 21.05
CA GLY A 9 7.73 3.42 21.76
C GLY A 9 7.20 2.11 21.17
N GLY A 10 7.47 0.99 21.85
CA GLY A 10 7.15 -0.37 21.42
C GLY A 10 5.76 -0.88 21.80
N SER A 11 5.37 -1.99 21.17
CA SER A 11 4.44 -3.02 21.65
C SER A 11 4.54 -4.22 20.68
N GLY A 12 4.90 -5.40 21.19
CA GLY A 12 5.32 -6.56 20.40
C GLY A 12 4.37 -7.02 19.29
N ARG A 13 4.70 -6.65 18.05
CA ARG A 13 4.15 -7.17 16.80
C ARG A 13 5.31 -7.34 15.80
N PRO A 14 5.33 -8.38 14.95
CA PRO A 14 6.51 -8.73 14.16
C PRO A 14 6.86 -7.65 13.13
N GLY A 15 7.89 -6.85 13.43
CA GLY A 15 8.65 -5.97 12.53
C GLY A 15 7.90 -4.75 11.96
N PRO A 16 8.53 -3.57 11.83
CA PRO A 16 7.93 -2.49 11.06
C PRO A 16 7.87 -2.90 9.59
N ILE A 17 6.65 -3.10 9.07
CA ILE A 17 6.43 -3.34 7.64
C ILE A 17 6.64 -2.01 6.92
N SER A 18 7.90 -1.67 6.67
CA SER A 18 8.25 -0.45 5.93
C SER A 18 8.09 -0.70 4.44
N LEU A 19 6.98 -0.21 3.87
CA LEU A 19 6.83 -0.20 2.42
C LEU A 19 7.91 0.69 1.80
N ASN A 20 8.70 0.12 0.90
CA ASN A 20 9.68 0.88 0.14
C ASN A 20 8.99 1.61 -1.01
N LEU A 21 8.62 2.86 -0.75
CA LEU A 21 7.94 3.76 -1.67
C LEU A 21 8.97 4.64 -2.38
N THR A 22 9.03 4.59 -3.71
CA THR A 22 9.90 5.45 -4.51
C THR A 22 9.11 6.58 -5.15
N SER A 23 9.72 7.75 -5.28
CA SER A 23 9.11 8.91 -5.96
C SER A 23 8.61 8.57 -7.37
N ALA A 24 9.35 7.74 -8.12
CA ALA A 24 8.93 7.25 -9.42
C ALA A 24 7.63 6.43 -9.38
N GLN A 25 7.45 5.56 -8.37
CA GLN A 25 6.22 4.79 -8.19
C GLN A 25 5.08 5.69 -7.72
N LEU A 26 5.33 6.58 -6.76
CA LEU A 26 4.35 7.54 -6.27
C LEU A 26 3.86 8.43 -7.40
N GLN A 27 4.75 8.93 -8.26
CA GLN A 27 4.41 9.74 -9.44
C GLN A 27 3.61 8.93 -10.46
N SER A 28 4.04 7.70 -10.77
CA SER A 28 3.35 6.82 -11.73
C SER A 28 1.96 6.39 -11.24
N LYS A 29 1.79 6.25 -9.93
CA LYS A 29 0.54 5.85 -9.27
C LYS A 29 -0.22 7.02 -8.66
N PHE A 30 0.26 8.25 -8.87
CA PHE A 30 -0.39 9.46 -8.36
C PHE A 30 -1.79 9.66 -8.93
N LYS A 31 -2.06 9.11 -10.12
CA LYS A 31 -3.42 9.03 -10.69
C LYS A 31 -4.43 8.30 -9.81
N HIS A 32 -3.96 7.46 -8.89
CA HIS A 32 -4.79 6.80 -7.88
C HIS A 32 -4.82 7.56 -6.56
N ALA A 33 -4.08 8.66 -6.39
CA ALA A 33 -4.07 9.41 -5.13
C ALA A 33 -5.45 10.00 -4.81
N SER A 34 -6.25 10.36 -5.82
CA SER A 34 -7.64 10.79 -5.65
C SER A 34 -8.50 9.78 -4.89
N ASP A 35 -8.22 8.49 -5.07
CA ASP A 35 -8.93 7.40 -4.42
C ASP A 35 -8.54 7.23 -2.94
N PHE A 36 -7.35 7.72 -2.57
CA PHE A 36 -6.88 7.87 -1.18
C PHE A 36 -7.28 9.23 -0.57
N GLY A 37 -8.11 10.02 -1.27
CA GLY A 37 -8.55 11.34 -0.81
C GLY A 37 -7.55 12.47 -1.08
N ILE A 38 -6.48 12.21 -1.84
CA ILE A 38 -5.51 13.24 -2.26
C ILE A 38 -5.93 13.74 -3.64
N ASN A 39 -6.74 14.79 -3.65
CA ASN A 39 -7.20 15.40 -4.90
C ASN A 39 -6.30 16.58 -5.29
N GLY A 40 -5.79 16.57 -6.53
CA GLY A 40 -4.93 17.64 -7.05
C GLY A 40 -3.88 17.13 -8.05
N ASN A 41 -2.96 18.00 -8.44
CA ASN A 41 -1.81 17.62 -9.28
C ASN A 41 -0.69 16.99 -8.46
N TYR A 42 0.19 16.24 -9.15
CA TYR A 42 1.42 15.72 -8.55
C TYR A 42 2.27 16.89 -8.06
N SER A 43 2.61 16.89 -6.78
CA SER A 43 3.46 17.88 -6.12
C SER A 43 4.21 17.19 -5.00
N LEU A 44 5.36 17.73 -4.61
CA LEU A 44 6.21 17.13 -3.57
C LEU A 44 5.44 16.90 -2.26
N GLU A 45 4.58 17.85 -1.89
CA GLU A 45 3.71 17.74 -0.72
C GLU A 45 2.68 16.61 -0.84
N ASN A 46 1.97 16.53 -1.98
CA ASN A 46 0.98 15.46 -2.19
C ASN A 46 1.63 14.09 -2.31
N ALA A 47 2.82 14.00 -2.88
CA ALA A 47 3.59 12.76 -2.93
C ALA A 47 4.01 12.31 -1.53
N ALA A 48 4.46 13.23 -0.67
CA ALA A 48 4.77 12.95 0.72
C ALA A 48 3.53 12.53 1.52
N ARG A 49 2.38 13.20 1.31
CA ARG A 49 1.10 12.80 1.91
C ARG A 49 0.68 11.40 1.47
N PHE A 50 0.82 11.08 0.18
CA PHE A 50 0.48 9.75 -0.34
C PHE A 50 1.40 8.68 0.25
N ALA A 51 2.70 8.96 0.33
CA ALA A 51 3.65 8.03 0.92
C ALA A 51 3.36 7.79 2.42
N LYS A 52 3.08 8.87 3.16
CA LYS A 52 2.72 8.79 4.56
C LYS A 52 1.41 8.00 4.76
N ALA A 53 0.40 8.26 3.94
CA ALA A 53 -0.87 7.52 4.00
C ALA A 53 -0.68 6.03 3.74
N LEU A 54 0.15 5.65 2.76
CA LEU A 54 0.46 4.24 2.49
C LEU A 54 1.21 3.57 3.64
N ASN A 55 2.14 4.28 4.27
CA ASN A 55 2.90 3.76 5.41
C ASN A 55 2.01 3.59 6.65
N ASP A 56 1.21 4.60 6.97
CA ASP A 56 0.22 4.58 8.05
C ASP A 56 -0.81 3.46 7.83
N PHE A 57 -1.26 3.30 6.59
CA PHE A 57 -2.14 2.23 6.18
C PHE A 57 -1.57 0.85 6.50
N VAL A 58 -0.34 0.53 6.07
CA VAL A 58 0.25 -0.79 6.37
C VAL A 58 0.61 -0.99 7.85
N HIS A 59 0.66 0.09 8.64
CA HIS A 59 0.83 0.02 10.09
C HIS A 59 -0.51 -0.11 10.83
N SER A 60 -1.63 0.12 10.15
CA SER A 60 -2.96 0.01 10.73
C SER A 60 -3.32 -1.44 11.01
N SER A 61 -3.92 -1.68 12.18
CA SER A 61 -4.33 -3.03 12.60
C SER A 61 -5.60 -3.52 11.89
N ASP A 62 -6.29 -2.63 11.18
CA ASP A 62 -7.47 -2.94 10.37
C ASP A 62 -7.09 -3.52 8.99
N VAL A 63 -5.82 -3.41 8.60
CA VAL A 63 -5.33 -3.92 7.33
C VAL A 63 -5.09 -5.42 7.41
N ILE A 64 -5.74 -6.13 6.51
CA ILE A 64 -5.58 -7.56 6.29
C ILE A 64 -4.42 -7.74 5.34
N VAL A 65 -3.40 -8.48 5.79
CA VAL A 65 -2.24 -8.85 4.98
C VAL A 65 -2.46 -10.24 4.40
N LEU A 66 -2.56 -10.33 3.09
CA LEU A 66 -2.73 -11.57 2.34
C LEU A 66 -1.47 -11.80 1.51
N GLN A 67 -0.91 -13.00 1.58
CA GLN A 67 0.21 -13.38 0.71
C GLN A 67 -0.34 -14.16 -0.47
N GLY A 68 0.05 -13.78 -1.68
CA GLY A 68 -0.42 -14.45 -2.87
C GLY A 68 0.46 -14.20 -4.07
N MET A 69 -0.15 -14.21 -5.25
CA MET A 69 0.57 -14.03 -6.51
C MET A 69 -0.02 -12.88 -7.32
N PHE A 70 0.84 -11.95 -7.70
CA PHE A 70 0.53 -10.86 -8.60
C PHE A 70 1.30 -11.05 -9.91
N ARG A 71 0.59 -11.22 -11.03
CA ARG A 71 1.20 -11.50 -12.36
C ARG A 71 2.24 -12.64 -12.35
N GLY A 72 1.97 -13.71 -11.61
CA GLY A 72 2.88 -14.86 -11.49
C GLY A 72 4.08 -14.64 -10.56
N GLN A 73 4.21 -13.48 -9.93
CA GLN A 73 5.24 -13.21 -8.93
C GLN A 73 4.65 -13.20 -7.51
N PRO A 74 5.40 -13.69 -6.50
CA PRO A 74 4.91 -13.68 -5.13
C PRO A 74 4.80 -12.25 -4.61
N ALA A 75 3.61 -11.88 -4.15
CA ALA A 75 3.29 -10.54 -3.70
C ALA A 75 2.50 -10.58 -2.38
N ILE A 76 2.53 -9.46 -1.67
CA ILE A 76 1.83 -9.23 -0.43
C ILE A 76 0.75 -8.17 -0.70
N PHE A 77 -0.49 -8.51 -0.43
CA PHE A 77 -1.66 -7.67 -0.57
C PHE A 77 -2.06 -7.16 0.82
N TYR A 78 -2.00 -5.85 1.00
CA TYR A 78 -2.44 -5.12 2.17
C TYR A 78 -3.79 -4.53 1.85
N LEU A 79 -4.83 -5.07 2.46
CA LEU A 79 -6.21 -4.76 2.15
C LEU A 79 -6.93 -4.23 3.37
N ASP A 80 -7.63 -3.12 3.21
CA ASP A 80 -8.51 -2.60 4.26
C ASP A 80 -9.98 -2.78 3.85
N PRO A 81 -10.74 -3.63 4.55
CA PRO A 81 -12.14 -3.89 4.21
C PRO A 81 -13.05 -2.68 4.46
N LYS A 82 -12.65 -1.72 5.31
CA LYS A 82 -13.47 -0.54 5.65
C LYS A 82 -13.47 0.49 4.52
N THR A 83 -12.29 0.83 4.02
CA THR A 83 -12.05 1.81 2.95
C THR A 83 -12.12 1.17 1.56
N ARG A 84 -11.90 -0.16 1.49
CA ARG A 84 -11.68 -0.97 0.28
C ARG A 84 -10.38 -0.65 -0.44
N LEU A 85 -9.44 0.00 0.24
CA LEU A 85 -8.12 0.28 -0.29
C LEU A 85 -7.29 -0.99 -0.29
N ASN A 86 -6.61 -1.24 -1.40
CA ASN A 86 -5.69 -2.36 -1.56
C ASN A 86 -4.33 -1.84 -2.00
N VAL A 87 -3.29 -2.30 -1.32
CA VAL A 87 -1.89 -1.98 -1.60
C VAL A 87 -1.15 -3.29 -1.82
N ILE A 88 -0.44 -3.40 -2.93
CA ILE A 88 0.31 -4.59 -3.30
C ILE A 88 1.80 -4.25 -3.19
N ALA A 89 2.53 -5.07 -2.46
CA ALA A 89 3.97 -5.02 -2.37
C ALA A 89 4.60 -6.33 -2.83
N ASP A 90 5.84 -6.25 -3.25
CA ASP A 90 6.69 -7.40 -3.52
C ASP A 90 7.16 -8.04 -2.19
N ARG A 91 7.72 -9.26 -2.23
CA ARG A 91 8.31 -9.89 -1.02
C ARG A 91 9.40 -9.06 -0.36
N ALA A 92 10.09 -8.21 -1.14
CA ALA A 92 11.07 -7.26 -0.63
C ALA A 92 10.44 -6.02 0.06
N GLY A 93 9.11 -5.95 0.21
CA GLY A 93 8.41 -4.79 0.76
C GLY A 93 8.33 -3.60 -0.20
N ARG A 94 8.71 -3.78 -1.47
CA ARG A 94 8.63 -2.72 -2.49
C ARG A 94 7.19 -2.54 -2.95
N PHE A 95 6.69 -1.32 -2.87
CA PHE A 95 5.35 -1.02 -3.36
C PHE A 95 5.27 -1.22 -4.88
N VAL A 96 4.34 -2.09 -5.30
CA VAL A 96 4.08 -2.39 -6.71
C VAL A 96 2.95 -1.51 -7.21
N THR A 97 1.82 -1.51 -6.49
CA THR A 97 0.64 -0.73 -6.88
C THR A 97 -0.34 -0.60 -5.74
N GLY A 98 -1.18 0.42 -5.76
CA GLY A 98 -2.23 0.61 -4.76
C GLY A 98 -3.42 1.34 -5.37
N PHE A 99 -4.62 0.84 -5.08
CA PHE A 99 -5.88 1.35 -5.60
C PHE A 99 -7.04 0.74 -4.80
N ARG A 100 -8.18 1.43 -4.75
CA ARG A 100 -9.41 0.88 -4.21
C ARG A 100 -10.00 -0.16 -5.11
N LEU A 101 -10.35 -1.27 -4.49
CA LEU A 101 -11.06 -2.35 -5.15
C LEU A 101 -12.57 -2.09 -5.11
N SER A 102 -13.25 -2.49 -6.18
CA SER A 102 -14.70 -2.70 -6.15
C SER A 102 -15.03 -3.87 -5.22
N THR A 103 -16.25 -3.89 -4.67
CA THR A 103 -16.71 -4.94 -3.74
C THR A 103 -16.54 -6.36 -4.29
N GLN A 104 -16.72 -6.57 -5.60
CA GLN A 104 -16.47 -7.87 -6.22
C GLN A 104 -14.98 -8.26 -6.24
N GLN A 105 -14.08 -7.33 -6.55
CA GLN A 105 -12.65 -7.61 -6.54
C GLN A 105 -12.12 -7.81 -5.13
N LEU A 106 -12.66 -7.08 -4.15
CA LEU A 106 -12.37 -7.24 -2.73
C LEU A 106 -12.61 -8.68 -2.28
N ASP A 107 -13.82 -9.21 -2.51
CA ASP A 107 -14.18 -10.59 -2.16
C ASP A 107 -13.28 -11.61 -2.87
N TYR A 108 -12.97 -11.37 -4.15
CA TYR A 108 -12.07 -12.24 -4.91
C TYR A 108 -10.64 -12.25 -4.33
N VAL A 109 -10.09 -11.09 -3.98
CA VAL A 109 -8.76 -10.98 -3.36
C VAL A 109 -8.75 -11.59 -1.96
N LEU A 110 -9.80 -11.39 -1.16
CA LEU A 110 -9.93 -12.03 0.15
C LEU A 110 -9.98 -13.55 0.03
N LYS A 111 -10.63 -14.09 -1.00
CA LYS A 111 -10.76 -15.55 -1.20
C LYS A 111 -9.55 -16.20 -1.84
N LYS A 112 -8.92 -15.55 -2.83
CA LYS A 112 -7.85 -16.15 -3.65
C LYS A 112 -6.49 -15.49 -3.53
N ALA A 113 -6.41 -14.27 -3.00
CA ALA A 113 -5.19 -13.45 -2.95
C ALA A 113 -4.41 -13.43 -4.29
N SER A 114 -5.12 -13.48 -5.43
CA SER A 114 -4.48 -13.52 -6.75
C SER A 114 -5.06 -12.46 -7.68
N LEU A 115 -4.18 -11.72 -8.31
CA LEU A 115 -4.51 -10.66 -9.26
C LEU A 115 -3.56 -10.75 -10.46
N GLY A 116 -4.12 -11.00 -11.65
CA GLY A 116 -3.38 -10.98 -12.91
C GLY A 116 -2.93 -12.34 -13.46
N GLY A 117 -3.63 -13.43 -13.16
CA GLY A 117 -3.55 -14.65 -13.96
C GLY A 117 -4.55 -14.57 -15.11
N GLY A 118 -4.10 -14.06 -16.26
CA GLY A 118 -4.77 -14.36 -17.52
C GLY A 118 -4.48 -15.81 -17.89
N ASP A 119 -5.52 -16.48 -18.39
CA ASP A 119 -5.53 -17.85 -18.93
C ASP A 119 -4.33 -18.13 -19.87
#